data_AF-A1YLE8-F1
#
_entry.id   AF-A1YLE8-F1
#
_cell.length_a   1.000
_cell.length_b   1.000
_cell.length_c   1.000
_cell.angle_alpha   90.00
_cell.angle_beta   90.00
_cell.angle_gamma   90.00
#
_symmetry.space_group_name_H-M   'P 1'
#
loop_
_entity.id
_entity.type
_entity.pdbx_description
1 polymer ?
#
loop_
_entity_poly.entity_id
_entity_poly.type
_entity_poly.pdbx_seq_one_letter_code
_entity_poly.pdbx_strand_id
1 'polypeptide(L)'
;MKNFLLSLVLMVALSLAAASTYRRCPAEVNVRCPPVGNTAVHLPHPHYCNMYCLCVDEGLAFVLSCPWKLLWDDTIRVCNWPDKVDCGNRPMQHF
;
A
#
# COMPACT_ATOMS: atom_id res chain seq x y z
N MET A 1 38.27 13.55 4.19
CA MET A 1 37.16 14.00 3.31
C MET A 1 36.54 12.88 2.47
N LYS A 2 37.32 12.00 1.81
CA LYS A 2 36.79 10.85 1.03
C LYS A 2 35.94 9.84 1.83
N ASN A 3 36.30 9.57 3.08
CA ASN A 3 35.60 8.59 3.93
C ASN A 3 34.22 9.08 4.37
N PHE A 4 34.09 10.40 4.56
CA PHE A 4 32.81 11.06 4.86
C PHE A 4 31.88 11.02 3.65
N LEU A 5 32.42 11.26 2.45
CA LEU A 5 31.68 11.11 1.19
C LEU A 5 31.23 9.67 0.95
N LEU A 6 32.10 8.67 1.19
CA LEU A 6 31.75 7.25 1.07
C LEU A 6 30.61 6.86 2.04
N SER A 7 30.70 7.33 3.28
CA SER A 7 29.66 7.09 4.29
C SER A 7 28.32 7.72 3.90
N LEU A 8 28.34 8.97 3.42
CA LEU A 8 27.13 9.66 2.95
C LEU A 8 26.48 8.95 1.76
N VAL A 9 27.28 8.51 0.78
CA VAL A 9 26.79 7.76 -0.40
C VAL A 9 26.13 6.45 0.02
N LEU A 10 26.68 5.73 1.01
CA LEU A 10 26.11 4.49 1.51
C LEU A 10 24.75 4.72 2.19
N MET A 11 24.62 5.79 2.97
CA MET A 11 23.36 6.16 3.64
C MET A 11 22.27 6.55 2.64
N VAL A 12 22.63 7.28 1.58
CA VAL A 12 21.70 7.64 0.49
C VAL A 12 21.27 6.40 -0.32
N ALA A 13 22.19 5.46 -0.59
CA ALA A 13 21.86 4.23 -1.28
C ALA A 13 20.89 3.35 -0.47
N LEU A 14 21.08 3.26 0.85
CA LEU A 14 20.20 2.52 1.76
C LEU A 14 18.79 3.14 1.84
N SER A 15 18.68 4.47 1.91
CA SER A 15 17.38 5.14 1.96
C SER A 15 16.62 5.04 0.64
N LEU A 16 17.30 5.14 -0.51
CA LEU A 16 16.71 4.91 -1.83
C LEU A 16 16.26 3.46 -2.01
N ALA A 17 17.04 2.49 -1.52
CA ALA A 17 16.65 1.08 -1.54
C ALA A 17 15.37 0.85 -0.72
N ALA A 18 15.25 1.47 0.47
CA ALA A 18 14.05 1.37 1.30
C ALA A 18 12.82 2.08 0.68
N ALA A 19 13.00 3.20 -0.01
CA ALA A 19 11.90 3.88 -0.71
C ALA A 19 11.32 3.04 -1.86
N SER A 20 12.14 2.21 -2.50
CA SER A 20 11.73 1.36 -3.63
C SER A 20 10.76 0.23 -3.24
N THR A 21 10.79 -0.24 -2.00
CA THR A 21 9.91 -1.31 -1.52
C THR A 21 8.55 -0.79 -1.09
N TYR A 22 8.46 0.49 -0.71
CA TYR A 22 7.22 1.11 -0.30
C TYR A 22 6.40 1.55 -1.52
N ARG A 23 5.57 0.64 -2.04
CA ARG A 23 4.62 0.96 -3.12
C ARG A 23 3.51 1.84 -2.58
N ARG A 24 3.41 3.08 -3.07
CA ARG A 24 2.30 3.99 -2.74
C ARG A 24 1.05 3.61 -3.49
N CYS A 25 -0.11 3.82 -2.85
CA CYS A 25 -1.38 3.74 -3.54
C CYS A 25 -1.59 4.92 -4.49
N PRO A 26 -2.52 4.79 -5.46
CA PRO A 26 -2.94 5.91 -6.30
C PRO A 26 -3.38 7.12 -5.48
N ALA A 27 -3.10 8.33 -5.97
CA ALA A 27 -3.27 9.57 -5.21
C ALA A 27 -4.73 9.85 -4.82
N GLU A 28 -5.69 9.34 -5.60
CA GLU A 28 -7.13 9.39 -5.30
C GLU A 28 -7.52 8.61 -4.03
N VAL A 29 -6.64 7.74 -3.51
CA VAL A 29 -6.84 7.06 -2.22
C VAL A 29 -6.31 7.91 -1.06
N ASN A 30 -5.19 8.61 -1.24
CA ASN A 30 -4.57 9.43 -0.19
C ASN A 30 -5.52 10.49 0.37
N VAL A 31 -6.38 11.09 -0.46
CA VAL A 31 -7.38 12.09 -0.03
C VAL A 31 -8.45 11.52 0.92
N ARG A 32 -8.52 10.18 1.05
CA ARG A 32 -9.43 9.48 1.97
C ARG A 32 -8.74 9.03 3.24
N CYS A 33 -7.43 9.22 3.35
CA CYS A 33 -6.71 8.94 4.58
C CYS A 33 -6.95 10.06 5.60
N PRO A 34 -7.05 9.72 6.90
CA PRO A 34 -7.15 10.72 7.93
C PRO A 34 -5.83 11.53 8.00
N PRO A 35 -5.90 12.85 8.26
CA PRO A 35 -4.70 13.70 8.35
C PRO A 35 -3.83 13.37 9.56
N VAL A 36 -4.42 12.82 10.62
CA VAL A 36 -3.76 12.36 11.85
C VAL A 36 -4.50 11.09 12.29
N GLY A 37 -3.78 10.00 12.57
CA GLY A 37 -4.44 8.73 12.86
C GLY A 37 -3.64 7.81 13.78
N ASN A 38 -4.17 7.59 14.99
CA ASN A 38 -3.69 6.56 15.91
C ASN A 38 -4.24 5.17 15.54
N THR A 39 -4.90 5.04 14.39
CA THR A 39 -5.67 3.87 13.98
C THR A 39 -5.39 3.57 12.52
N ALA A 40 -5.03 2.31 12.24
CA ALA A 40 -4.85 1.82 10.89
C ALA A 40 -6.17 1.88 10.12
N VAL A 41 -6.18 2.63 9.01
CA VAL A 41 -7.33 2.70 8.09
C VAL A 41 -6.97 1.91 6.83
N HIS A 42 -7.80 0.93 6.50
CA HIS A 42 -7.67 0.17 5.27
C HIS A 42 -8.73 0.62 4.24
N LEU A 43 -8.27 0.89 3.02
CA LEU A 43 -9.08 1.36 1.90
C LEU A 43 -8.91 0.44 0.69
N PRO A 44 -9.90 0.31 -0.20
CA PRO A 44 -9.75 -0.47 -1.42
C PRO A 44 -8.69 0.13 -2.36
N HIS A 45 -7.93 -0.75 -3.03
CA HIS A 45 -7.17 -0.34 -4.19
C HIS A 45 -8.13 -0.10 -5.37
N PRO A 46 -8.05 1.03 -6.09
CA PRO A 46 -9.06 1.42 -7.08
C PRO A 46 -9.05 0.54 -8.35
N HIS A 47 -7.95 -0.16 -8.63
CA HIS A 47 -7.78 -0.89 -9.89
C HIS A 47 -7.65 -2.40 -9.75
N TYR A 48 -7.41 -2.92 -8.54
CA TYR A 48 -7.09 -4.35 -8.35
C TYR A 48 -7.81 -4.89 -7.13
N CYS A 49 -8.54 -5.99 -7.29
CA CYS A 49 -9.35 -6.56 -6.22
C CYS A 49 -8.54 -7.35 -5.20
N ASN A 50 -7.38 -7.87 -5.61
CA ASN A 50 -6.43 -8.55 -4.73
C ASN A 50 -5.46 -7.57 -4.03
N MET A 51 -5.77 -6.27 -4.00
CA MET A 51 -4.95 -5.25 -3.35
C MET A 51 -5.82 -4.30 -2.52
N TYR A 52 -5.20 -3.75 -1.48
CA TYR A 52 -5.78 -2.71 -0.62
C TYR A 52 -4.71 -1.71 -0.22
N CYS A 53 -5.14 -0.64 0.42
CA CYS A 53 -4.33 0.51 0.80
C CYS A 53 -4.37 0.68 2.31
N LEU A 54 -3.21 0.65 2.96
CA LEU A 54 -3.08 1.01 4.37
C LEU A 54 -2.70 2.48 4.46
N CYS A 55 -3.57 3.29 5.06
CA CYS A 55 -3.24 4.64 5.46
C CYS A 55 -2.27 4.62 6.64
N VAL A 56 -1.25 5.44 6.53
CA VAL A 56 -0.32 5.79 7.60
C VAL A 56 -0.48 7.28 7.94
N ASP A 57 0.32 7.77 8.86
CA ASP A 57 0.34 9.17 9.24
C ASP A 57 0.52 10.11 8.03
N GLU A 58 0.07 11.35 8.20
CA GLU A 58 0.18 12.43 7.21
C GLU A 58 -0.63 12.19 5.92
N GLY A 59 -1.63 11.30 5.95
CA GLY A 59 -2.54 11.09 4.82
C GLY A 59 -1.95 10.30 3.66
N LEU A 60 -0.85 9.56 3.90
CA LEU A 60 -0.24 8.69 2.89
C LEU A 60 -0.83 7.28 2.95
N ALA A 61 -1.05 6.66 1.79
CA ALA A 61 -1.45 5.26 1.69
C ALA A 61 -0.44 4.40 0.93
N PHE A 62 -0.27 3.17 1.38
CA PHE A 62 0.62 2.18 0.77
C PHE A 62 -0.12 0.91 0.35
N VAL A 63 0.31 0.34 -0.78
CA VAL A 63 -0.29 -0.85 -1.39
C VAL A 63 0.09 -2.08 -0.58
N LEU A 64 -0.90 -2.88 -0.24
CA LEU A 64 -0.76 -4.21 0.32
C LEU A 64 -1.51 -5.21 -0.56
N SER A 65 -0.88 -6.35 -0.84
CA SER A 65 -1.50 -7.44 -1.58
C SER A 65 -2.23 -8.37 -0.62
N CYS A 66 -3.42 -8.82 -1.00
CA CYS A 66 -4.07 -9.92 -0.31
C CYS A 66 -3.24 -11.21 -0.49
N PRO A 67 -3.11 -12.04 0.56
CA PRO A 67 -2.36 -13.27 0.46
C PRO A 67 -3.08 -14.28 -0.45
N TRP A 68 -2.28 -15.08 -1.16
CA TRP A 68 -2.76 -16.12 -2.07
C TRP A 68 -3.72 -15.59 -3.15
N LYS A 69 -4.93 -16.15 -3.23
CA LYS A 69 -5.99 -15.75 -4.16
C LYS A 69 -7.15 -15.07 -3.43
N LEU A 70 -6.90 -14.50 -2.25
CA LEU A 70 -7.92 -13.75 -1.50
C LEU A 70 -8.14 -12.37 -2.12
N LEU A 71 -9.32 -11.81 -1.86
CA LEU A 71 -9.78 -10.55 -2.42
C LEU A 71 -10.17 -9.58 -1.32
N TRP A 72 -9.94 -8.30 -1.56
CA TRP A 72 -10.29 -7.25 -0.63
C TRP A 72 -11.81 -7.11 -0.54
N ASP A 73 -12.35 -7.41 0.64
CA ASP A 73 -13.76 -7.27 0.96
C ASP A 73 -14.03 -5.87 1.54
N ASP A 74 -14.68 -5.03 0.74
CA ASP A 74 -15.01 -3.65 1.11
C ASP A 74 -15.98 -3.56 2.30
N THR A 75 -16.75 -4.63 2.58
CA THR A 75 -17.78 -4.66 3.62
C THR A 75 -17.16 -4.83 5.00
N ILE A 76 -16.25 -5.80 5.12
CA ILE A 76 -15.62 -6.17 6.40
C ILE A 76 -14.16 -5.70 6.52
N ARG A 77 -13.64 -5.05 5.48
CA ARG A 77 -12.28 -4.47 5.40
C ARG A 77 -11.17 -5.47 5.73
N VAL A 78 -11.28 -6.68 5.16
CA VAL A 78 -10.24 -7.71 5.22
C VAL A 78 -10.13 -8.45 3.89
N CYS A 79 -9.03 -9.18 3.68
CA CYS A 79 -8.94 -10.13 2.58
C CYS A 79 -9.81 -11.36 2.86
N ASN A 80 -10.72 -11.68 1.96
CA ASN A 80 -11.72 -12.73 2.10
C ASN A 80 -11.73 -13.66 0.87
N TRP A 81 -12.47 -14.76 0.96
CA TRP A 81 -12.57 -15.74 -0.11
C TRP A 81 -13.29 -15.18 -1.35
N PRO A 82 -12.86 -15.55 -2.57
CA PRO A 82 -13.46 -15.03 -3.81
C PRO A 82 -14.97 -15.22 -3.94
N ASP A 83 -15.55 -16.27 -3.35
CA ASP A 83 -16.99 -16.53 -3.38
C ASP A 83 -17.80 -15.62 -2.43
N LYS A 84 -17.12 -14.83 -1.58
CA LYS A 84 -17.71 -13.91 -0.61
C LYS A 84 -17.55 -12.44 -0.99
N VAL A 85 -16.80 -12.12 -2.04
CA VAL A 85 -16.43 -10.75 -2.39
C VAL A 85 -17.01 -10.36 -3.74
N ASP A 86 -17.69 -9.23 -3.79
CA ASP A 86 -18.00 -8.54 -5.04
C ASP A 86 -16.88 -7.55 -5.38
N CYS A 87 -16.10 -7.87 -6.41
CA CYS A 87 -15.01 -7.02 -6.89
C CYS A 87 -15.47 -5.86 -7.80
N GLY A 88 -16.74 -5.85 -8.22
CA GLY A 88 -17.20 -5.00 -9.31
C GLY A 88 -16.30 -5.13 -10.53
N ASN A 89 -15.80 -4.01 -11.02
CA ASN A 89 -14.93 -3.95 -12.21
C ASN A 89 -13.42 -4.08 -11.91
N ARG A 90 -13.03 -4.36 -10.66
CA ARG A 90 -11.61 -4.48 -10.28
C ARG A 90 -11.09 -5.89 -10.61
N PRO A 91 -10.20 -6.07 -11.58
CA PRO A 91 -9.60 -7.39 -11.84
C PRO A 91 -8.65 -7.82 -10.72
N MET A 92 -8.30 -9.10 -10.68
CA MET A 92 -7.09 -9.53 -9.96
C MET A 92 -5.86 -9.17 -10.78
N GLN A 93 -4.89 -8.47 -10.20
CA GLN A 93 -3.58 -8.35 -10.85
C GLN A 93 -2.95 -9.73 -10.89
N HIS A 94 -2.73 -10.25 -12.10
CA HIS A 94 -2.02 -11.51 -12.29
C HIS A 94 -0.52 -11.23 -12.13
N PHE A 95 0.14 -11.99 -11.27
CA PHE A 95 1.59 -11.99 -11.11
C PHE A 95 2.24 -12.87 -12.18
#